data_AF-A0A661GCD8-F1
#
_entry.id   AF-A0A661GCD8-F1
#
_cell.length_a   1.000
_cell.length_b   1.000
_cell.length_c   1.000
_cell.angle_alpha   90.00
_cell.angle_beta   90.00
_cell.angle_gamma   90.00
#
_symmetry.space_group_name_H-M   'P 1'
#
loop_
_entity.id
_entity.type
_entity.pdbx_description
1 polymer ?
#
loop_
_entity_poly.entity_id
_entity_poly.type
_entity_poly.pdbx_seq_one_letter_code
_entity_poly.pdbx_strand_id
1 'polypeptide(L)' 'MTRLLALDTATEACSAALLDGKVLRERFELAPREHARLLLPMVESLLNEA' A
#
# COMPACT_ATOMS: atom_id res chain seq x y z
N MET A 1 -12.12 4.32 -16.51
CA MET A 1 -11.17 4.93 -15.56
C MET A 1 -10.22 3.85 -15.09
N THR A 2 -8.94 4.15 -14.97
CA THR A 2 -7.91 3.18 -14.58
C THR A 2 -7.75 3.21 -13.06
N ARG A 3 -7.77 2.02 -12.44
CA ARG A 3 -7.55 1.85 -11.00
C ARG A 3 -6.44 0.82 -10.82
N LEU A 4 -5.34 1.21 -10.17
CA LEU A 4 -4.17 0.36 -9.99
C LEU A 4 -3.79 0.31 -8.51
N LEU A 5 -3.58 -0.89 -8.00
CA LEU A 5 -3.03 -1.14 -6.68
C LEU A 5 -1.63 -1.72 -6.86
N ALA A 6 -0.63 -1.10 -6.25
CA ALA A 6 0.76 -1.56 -6.23
C ALA A 6 1.16 -1.90 -4.80
N LEU A 7 1.99 -2.93 -4.63
CA LEU A 7 2.51 -3.38 -3.34
C LEU A 7 3.98 -3.72 -3.49
N ASP A 8 4.79 -3.39 -2.48
CA ASP A 8 6.18 -3.84 -2.41
C ASP A 8 6.55 -4.26 -0.98
N THR A 9 7.14 -5.45 -0.88
CA THR A 9 7.69 -6.06 0.34
C THR A 9 9.03 -6.75 0.05
N ALA A 10 9.72 -6.36 -1.03
CA ALA A 10 10.97 -7.01 -1.45
C ALA A 10 12.19 -6.63 -0.58
N THR A 11 12.05 -5.61 0.26
CA THR A 11 13.11 -5.09 1.15
C THR A 11 12.61 -4.99 2.59
N GLU A 12 13.38 -4.34 3.47
CA GLU A 12 12.93 -4.04 4.85
C GLU A 12 11.75 -3.05 4.89
N ALA A 13 11.48 -2.36 3.79
CA ALA A 13 10.30 -1.52 3.64
C ALA A 13 9.06 -2.34 3.27
N CYS A 14 7.91 -1.95 3.83
CA CYS A 14 6.58 -2.39 3.44
C CYS A 14 5.82 -1.20 2.87
N SER A 15 5.33 -1.31 1.64
CA SER A 15 4.59 -0.23 1.01
C SER A 15 3.42 -0.70 0.15
N ALA A 16 2.41 0.16 0.03
CA ALA A 16 1.27 -0.03 -0.84
C ALA A 16 0.83 1.32 -1.42
N ALA A 17 0.35 1.34 -2.66
CA ALA A 17 -0.14 2.55 -3.30
C ALA A 17 -1.37 2.28 -4.18
N LEU A 18 -2.34 3.19 -4.15
CA LEU A 18 -3.56 3.16 -4.94
C LEU A 18 -3.64 4.38 -5.86
N LEU A 19 -3.67 4.13 -7.17
CA LEU A 19 -4.03 5.11 -8.18
C LEU A 19 -5.51 4.94 -8.53
N ASP A 20 -6.31 5.98 -8.31
CA ASP A 20 -7.71 6.05 -8.70
C ASP A 20 -7.94 7.24 -9.64
N GLY A 21 -7.94 6.98 -10.95
CA GLY A 21 -7.95 8.03 -11.97
C GLY A 21 -6.66 8.86 -11.95
N LYS A 22 -6.70 10.03 -11.30
CA LYS A 22 -5.54 10.92 -11.11
C LYS A 22 -5.12 11.05 -9.65
N VAL A 23 -5.82 10.41 -8.73
CA VAL A 23 -5.54 10.52 -7.30
C VAL A 23 -4.65 9.35 -6.88
N LEU A 24 -3.46 9.68 -6.38
CA LEU A 24 -2.52 8.72 -5.83
C LEU A 24 -2.56 8.81 -4.30
N ARG A 25 -2.69 7.66 -3.64
CA ARG A 25 -2.55 7.50 -2.20
C ARG A 25 -1.53 6.40 -1.93
N GLU A 26 -0.67 6.58 -0.94
CA GLU A 26 0.38 5.60 -0.62
C GLU A 26 0.57 5.42 0.89
N ARG A 27 1.13 4.28 1.27
CA ARG A 27 1.56 3.90 2.60
C ARG A 27 2.96 3.33 2.50
N PHE A 28 3.81 3.71 3.45
CA PHE A 28 5.19 3.27 3.53
C PHE A 28 5.60 3.15 5.00
N GLU A 29 6.27 2.06 5.34
CA GLU A 29 6.85 1.85 6.67
C GLU A 29 8.13 1.01 6.56
N LEU A 30 9.14 1.35 7.38
CA LEU A 30 10.29 0.47 7.60
C LEU A 30 9.88 -0.58 8.62
N ALA A 31 9.67 -1.81 8.17
CA ALA A 31 8.95 -2.83 8.93
C ALA A 31 9.61 -4.22 8.79
N PRO A 32 10.87 -4.37 9.24
CA PRO A 32 11.58 -5.64 9.11
C PRO A 32 10.83 -6.77 9.83
N ARG A 33 10.49 -7.84 9.09
CA ARG A 33 9.75 -9.03 9.56
C ARG A 33 8.28 -8.79 9.91
N GLU A 34 7.75 -7.60 9.67
CA GLU A 34 6.35 -7.25 9.99
C GLU A 34 5.47 -7.10 8.75
N HIS A 35 6.01 -7.30 7.54
CA HIS A 35 5.29 -7.17 6.27
C HIS A 35 3.96 -7.91 6.24
N ALA A 36 3.93 -9.18 6.68
CA ALA A 36 2.70 -9.97 6.70
C ALA A 36 1.62 -9.41 7.64
N ARG A 37 2.03 -8.73 8.72
CA ARG A 37 1.13 -8.08 9.68
C ARG A 37 0.59 -6.75 9.15
N LEU A 38 1.41 -6.00 8.41
CA LEU A 38 1.12 -4.62 8.02
C LEU A 38 0.49 -4.48 6.64
N LEU A 39 0.81 -5.39 5.70
CA LEU A 39 0.43 -5.21 4.30
C LEU A 39 -1.09 -5.13 4.10
N LEU A 40 -1.85 -6.05 4.71
CA LEU A 40 -3.31 -6.06 4.58
C LEU A 40 -3.95 -4.80 5.21
N PRO A 41 -3.59 -4.39 6.45
CA PRO A 41 -4.06 -3.11 6.99
C PRO A 41 -3.73 -1.89 6.12
N MET A 42 -2.54 -1.84 5.53
CA MET A 42 -2.16 -0.73 4.62
C MET A 42 -3.07 -0.67 3.40
N VAL A 43 -3.32 -1.82 2.77
CA VAL A 43 -4.21 -1.94 1.61
C VAL A 43 -5.64 -1.54 1.97
N GLU A 44 -6.14 -2.02 3.11
CA GLU A 44 -7.48 -1.70 3.60
C GLU A 44 -7.66 -0.19 3.84
N SER A 45 -6.69 0.46 4.48
CA SER A 45 -6.69 1.92 4.66
C SER A 45 -6.75 2.67 3.33
N LEU A 46 -5.96 2.26 2.34
CA LEU A 46 -5.96 2.90 1.02
C LEU A 46 -7.29 2.76 0.28
N LEU A 47 -7.93 1.58 0.38
CA LEU A 47 -9.20 1.31 -0.27
C LEU A 47 -10.37 2.04 0.40
N ASN A 48 -10.32 2.23 1.72
CA ASN A 48 -11.36 2.94 2.48
C ASN A 48 -11.33 4.47 2.27
N GLU A 49 -10.18 5.03 1.90
CA GLU A 49 -10.00 6.47 1.65
C GLU A 49 -10.26 6.90 0.21
N ALA A 50 -10.55 5.94 -0.67
CA ALA A 50 -10.64 6.12 -2.11
C ALA A 50 -12.04 6.53 -2.58
#